data_AF-A0A935GL75-F1
#
_entry.id   AF-A0A935GL75-F1
#
_cell.length_a   1.000
_cell.length_b   1.000
_cell.length_c   1.000
_cell.angle_alpha   90.00
_cell.angle_beta   90.00
_cell.angle_gamma   90.00
#
_symmetry.space_group_name_H-M   'P 1'
#
loop_
_entity.id
_entity.type
_entity.pdbx_description
1 polymer ?
#
loop_
_entity_poly.entity_id
_entity_poly.type
_entity_poly.pdbx_seq_one_letter_code
_entity_poly.pdbx_strand_id
1 'polypeptide(L)'
;MSRRLSQDEWMRDLGRGVRSASDALLGQCEDARNDLERLDIVLSEAIGKLLESFHSISENAKRQHGLARRLAFETRSGATLIGPLERVARECDDSVGRAVTALQFQDMASQVIAHARQRWRDAQETSMELREMAQALDGGNPAEAGIAFERLQRSADAMVERGGQMPVNHKQFDAGSVELF
;
A
#
# COMPACT_ATOMS: atom_id res chain seq x y z
N MET A 1 28.36 24.40 -43.32
CA MET A 1 27.50 23.19 -43.51
C MET A 1 27.77 22.10 -42.46
N SER A 2 29.03 21.77 -42.16
CA SER A 2 29.41 20.70 -41.19
C SER A 2 28.81 20.84 -39.76
N ARG A 3 28.75 22.06 -39.17
CA ARG A 3 28.19 22.27 -37.82
C ARG A 3 26.69 21.96 -37.67
N ARG A 4 25.87 22.18 -38.70
CA ARG A 4 24.41 21.93 -38.61
C ARG A 4 24.10 20.44 -38.68
N LEU A 5 24.81 19.70 -39.53
CA LEU A 5 24.68 18.23 -39.63
C LEU A 5 25.05 17.54 -38.31
N SER A 6 26.12 18.00 -37.65
CA SER A 6 26.53 17.50 -36.33
C SER A 6 25.52 17.81 -35.22
N GLN A 7 24.78 18.92 -35.33
CA GLN A 7 23.76 19.30 -34.35
C GLN A 7 22.49 18.46 -34.51
N ASP A 8 22.06 18.22 -35.75
CA ASP A 8 20.87 17.39 -36.05
C ASP A 8 21.08 15.92 -35.66
N GLU A 9 22.30 15.40 -35.85
CA GLU A 9 22.68 14.05 -35.44
C GLU A 9 22.64 13.91 -33.91
N TRP A 10 23.19 14.87 -33.17
CA TRP A 10 23.14 14.88 -31.71
C TRP A 10 21.71 14.95 -31.16
N MET A 11 20.84 15.77 -31.75
CA MET A 11 19.44 15.89 -31.31
C MET A 11 18.67 14.58 -31.52
N ARG A 12 18.91 13.88 -32.62
CA ARG A 12 18.31 12.56 -32.89
C ARG A 12 18.84 11.48 -31.96
N ASP A 13 20.13 11.52 -31.62
CA ASP A 13 20.73 10.57 -30.67
C ASP A 13 20.19 10.77 -29.27
N LEU A 14 20.07 12.03 -28.83
CA LEU A 14 19.41 12.40 -27.58
C LEU A 14 17.95 11.93 -27.58
N GLY A 15 17.20 12.20 -28.64
CA GLY A 15 15.82 11.73 -28.79
C GLY A 15 15.70 10.21 -28.62
N ARG A 16 16.57 9.43 -29.29
CA ARG A 16 16.59 7.95 -29.14
C ARG A 16 16.86 7.52 -27.70
N GLY A 17 17.83 8.15 -27.04
CA GLY A 17 18.16 7.88 -25.63
C GLY A 17 16.97 8.17 -24.70
N VAL A 18 16.34 9.33 -24.85
CA VAL A 18 15.19 9.73 -24.03
C VAL A 18 13.98 8.82 -24.27
N ARG A 19 13.69 8.42 -25.52
CA ARG A 19 12.63 7.44 -25.80
C ARG A 19 12.88 6.10 -25.13
N SER A 20 14.09 5.55 -25.30
CA SER A 20 14.46 4.26 -24.68
C SER A 20 14.30 4.30 -23.16
N ALA A 21 14.75 5.38 -22.52
CA ALA A 21 14.58 5.58 -21.09
C ALA A 21 13.10 5.72 -20.68
N SER A 22 12.31 6.48 -21.44
CA SER A 22 10.88 6.65 -21.21
C SER A 22 10.11 5.33 -21.34
N ASP A 23 10.37 4.55 -22.39
CA ASP A 23 9.73 3.25 -22.61
C ASP A 23 10.08 2.26 -21.48
N ALA A 24 11.34 2.26 -21.02
CA ALA A 24 11.76 1.46 -19.88
C ALA A 24 11.07 1.89 -18.57
N LEU A 25 10.94 3.21 -18.32
CA LEU A 25 10.25 3.72 -17.14
C LEU A 25 8.75 3.42 -17.16
N LEU A 26 8.11 3.52 -18.33
CA LEU A 26 6.71 3.15 -18.50
C LEU A 26 6.48 1.67 -18.19
N GLY A 27 7.33 0.78 -18.73
CA GLY A 27 7.28 -0.65 -18.41
C GLY A 27 7.46 -0.94 -16.92
N GLN A 28 8.44 -0.29 -16.27
CA GLN A 28 8.65 -0.43 -14.82
C GLN A 28 7.46 0.08 -13.99
N CYS A 29 6.80 1.17 -14.42
CA CYS A 29 5.62 1.67 -13.73
C CYS A 29 4.42 0.71 -13.87
N GLU A 30 4.26 0.09 -15.04
CA GLU A 30 3.22 -0.93 -15.27
C GLU A 30 3.46 -2.18 -14.42
N ASP A 31 4.70 -2.69 -14.40
CA ASP A 31 5.07 -3.84 -13.57
C ASP A 31 4.85 -3.55 -12.07
N ALA A 32 5.34 -2.40 -11.59
CA ALA A 32 5.17 -2.00 -10.19
C ALA A 32 3.69 -1.82 -9.81
N ARG A 33 2.86 -1.32 -10.74
CA ARG A 33 1.42 -1.22 -10.54
C ARG A 33 0.78 -2.61 -10.40
N ASN A 34 1.12 -3.53 -11.28
CA ASN A 34 0.61 -4.91 -11.24
C ASN A 34 0.99 -5.61 -9.93
N ASP A 35 2.23 -5.41 -9.47
CA ASP A 35 2.69 -5.96 -8.19
C ASP A 35 1.92 -5.38 -6.99
N LEU A 36 1.64 -4.07 -6.99
CA LEU A 36 0.83 -3.45 -5.94
C LEU A 36 -0.64 -3.90 -5.96
N GLU A 37 -1.22 -4.12 -7.14
CA GLU A 37 -2.56 -4.72 -7.28
C GLU A 37 -2.57 -6.15 -6.71
N ARG A 38 -1.54 -6.94 -7.00
CA ARG A 38 -1.40 -8.30 -6.48
C ARG A 38 -1.18 -8.32 -4.96
N LEU A 39 -0.35 -7.43 -4.43
CA LEU A 39 -0.10 -7.29 -2.99
C LEU A 39 -1.39 -6.93 -2.23
N ASP A 40 -2.19 -6.00 -2.77
CA ASP A 40 -3.47 -5.58 -2.18
C ASP A 40 -4.46 -6.75 -2.06
N ILE A 41 -4.55 -7.58 -3.10
CA ILE A 41 -5.38 -8.80 -3.12
C ILE A 41 -4.88 -9.80 -2.07
N VAL A 42 -3.57 -10.13 -2.10
CA VAL A 42 -2.98 -11.14 -1.21
C VAL A 42 -3.10 -10.71 0.26
N LEU A 43 -2.85 -9.44 0.57
CA LEU A 43 -2.99 -8.92 1.92
C LEU A 43 -4.44 -8.95 2.39
N SER A 44 -5.38 -8.52 1.55
CA SER A 44 -6.81 -8.58 1.86
C SER A 44 -7.28 -10.00 2.15
N GLU A 45 -6.85 -10.97 1.33
CA GLU A 45 -7.19 -12.39 1.52
C GLU A 45 -6.56 -12.96 2.79
N ALA A 46 -5.27 -12.70 3.03
CA ALA A 46 -4.56 -13.19 4.21
C ALA A 46 -5.19 -12.66 5.50
N ILE A 47 -5.55 -11.38 5.53
CA ILE A 47 -6.20 -10.75 6.69
C ILE A 47 -7.61 -11.33 6.89
N GLY A 48 -8.37 -11.52 5.82
CA GLY A 48 -9.67 -12.20 5.89
C GLY A 48 -9.57 -13.60 6.51
N LYS A 49 -8.62 -14.42 6.05
CA LYS A 49 -8.37 -15.77 6.61
C LYS A 49 -7.95 -15.73 8.07
N LEU A 50 -7.10 -14.77 8.46
CA LEU A 50 -6.70 -14.59 9.85
C LEU A 50 -7.92 -14.24 10.73
N LEU A 51 -8.75 -13.30 10.28
CA LEU A 51 -9.96 -12.90 11.01
C LEU A 51 -10.95 -14.05 11.17
N GLU A 52 -11.16 -14.85 10.11
CA GLU A 52 -11.99 -16.05 10.15
C GLU A 52 -11.46 -17.10 11.13
N SER A 53 -10.14 -17.36 11.10
CA SER A 53 -9.47 -18.26 12.04
C SER A 53 -9.65 -17.81 13.49
N PHE A 54 -9.50 -16.50 13.76
CA PHE A 54 -9.75 -15.95 15.10
C PHE A 54 -11.21 -16.10 15.53
N HIS A 55 -12.18 -15.86 14.65
CA HIS A 55 -13.59 -16.06 14.96
C HIS A 55 -13.89 -17.53 15.28
N SER A 56 -13.34 -18.45 14.48
CA SER A 56 -13.47 -19.90 14.71
C SER A 56 -12.86 -20.34 16.04
N ILE A 57 -11.67 -19.83 16.40
CA ILE A 57 -11.04 -20.09 17.69
C ILE A 57 -11.90 -19.55 18.84
N SER A 58 -12.42 -18.33 18.73
CA SER A 58 -13.30 -17.72 19.74
C SER A 58 -14.59 -18.52 19.92
N GLU A 59 -15.24 -18.92 18.83
CA GLU A 59 -16.47 -19.73 18.88
C GLU A 59 -16.21 -21.15 19.43
N ASN A 60 -15.07 -21.78 19.08
CA ASN A 60 -14.67 -23.05 19.65
C ASN A 60 -14.41 -22.94 21.15
N ALA A 61 -13.75 -21.87 21.62
CA ALA A 61 -13.52 -21.61 23.03
C ALA A 61 -14.85 -21.43 23.79
N LYS A 62 -15.79 -20.65 23.24
CA LYS A 62 -17.15 -20.50 23.79
C LYS A 62 -17.91 -21.84 23.85
N ARG A 63 -17.82 -22.66 22.79
CA ARG A 63 -18.46 -24.00 22.76
C ARG A 63 -17.85 -24.97 23.76
N GLN A 64 -16.53 -25.07 23.83
CA GLN A 64 -15.82 -25.88 24.82
C GLN A 64 -16.20 -25.46 26.25
N HIS A 65 -16.32 -24.14 26.49
CA HIS A 65 -16.80 -23.63 27.77
C HIS A 65 -18.26 -24.01 28.06
N GLY A 66 -19.17 -23.89 27.08
CA GLY A 66 -20.56 -24.30 27.23
C GLY A 66 -20.72 -25.79 27.59
N LEU A 67 -19.85 -26.65 27.06
CA LEU A 67 -19.77 -28.06 27.43
C LEU A 67 -19.21 -28.25 28.84
N ALA A 68 -18.11 -27.58 29.19
CA ALA A 68 -17.52 -27.61 30.52
C ALA A 68 -18.53 -27.14 31.60
N ARG A 69 -19.34 -26.12 31.31
CA ARG A 69 -20.41 -25.63 32.19
C ARG A 69 -21.47 -26.71 32.44
N ARG A 70 -21.92 -27.42 31.39
CA ARG A 70 -22.91 -28.51 31.52
C ARG A 70 -22.37 -29.65 32.37
N LEU A 71 -21.15 -30.10 32.08
CA LEU A 71 -20.44 -31.13 32.85
C LEU A 71 -20.30 -30.73 34.33
N ALA A 72 -19.93 -29.48 34.62
CA ALA A 72 -19.76 -29.02 35.98
C ALA A 72 -21.09 -28.86 36.74
N PHE A 73 -22.18 -28.52 36.04
CA PHE A 73 -23.53 -28.48 36.60
C PHE A 73 -24.05 -29.88 36.94
N GLU A 74 -23.75 -30.88 36.09
CA GLU A 74 -23.99 -32.29 36.38
C GLU A 74 -23.15 -32.78 37.59
N THR A 75 -21.98 -32.17 37.86
CA THR A 75 -21.03 -32.62 38.89
C THR A 75 -21.19 -31.92 40.26
N ARG A 76 -22.27 -31.16 40.51
CA ARG A 76 -22.60 -30.54 41.82
C ARG A 76 -21.44 -29.73 42.47
N SER A 77 -20.60 -29.06 41.68
CA SER A 77 -19.40 -28.32 42.13
C SER A 77 -19.42 -26.83 41.74
N GLY A 78 -20.56 -26.16 41.94
CA GLY A 78 -20.85 -24.80 41.43
C GLY A 78 -19.92 -23.66 41.89
N ALA A 79 -19.14 -23.83 42.97
CA ALA A 79 -18.19 -22.82 43.44
C ALA A 79 -16.87 -22.78 42.65
N THR A 80 -16.53 -23.84 41.91
CA THR A 80 -15.23 -23.98 41.20
C THR A 80 -15.22 -23.24 39.84
N LEU A 81 -16.34 -22.62 39.43
CA LEU A 81 -16.55 -22.13 38.06
C LEU A 81 -16.41 -20.61 37.86
N ILE A 82 -16.32 -19.81 38.92
CA ILE A 82 -16.19 -18.34 38.82
C ILE A 82 -14.84 -17.94 38.20
N GLY A 83 -13.73 -18.51 38.67
CA GLY A 83 -12.39 -18.25 38.10
C GLY A 83 -12.23 -18.63 36.62
N PRO A 84 -12.77 -19.78 36.17
CA PRO A 84 -12.83 -20.11 34.74
C PRO A 84 -13.67 -19.14 33.89
N LEU A 85 -14.76 -18.57 34.43
CA LEU A 85 -15.62 -17.61 33.71
C LEU A 85 -14.91 -16.26 33.50
N GLU A 86 -14.26 -15.73 34.54
CA GLU A 86 -13.45 -14.51 34.43
C GLU A 86 -12.25 -14.66 33.49
N ARG A 87 -11.71 -15.89 33.38
CA ARG A 87 -10.63 -16.19 32.42
C ARG A 87 -11.12 -16.14 30.98
N VAL A 88 -12.32 -16.66 30.69
CA VAL A 88 -12.91 -16.64 29.35
C VAL A 88 -13.32 -15.24 28.91
N ALA A 89 -13.84 -14.42 29.83
CA ALA A 89 -14.11 -13.01 29.54
C ALA A 89 -12.82 -12.30 29.10
N ARG A 90 -11.72 -12.48 29.85
CA ARG A 90 -10.40 -11.97 29.47
C ARG A 90 -9.89 -12.51 28.14
N GLU A 91 -10.02 -13.82 27.88
CA GLU A 91 -9.59 -14.41 26.62
C GLU A 91 -10.40 -13.88 25.41
N CYS A 92 -11.69 -13.59 25.60
CA CYS A 92 -12.51 -12.92 24.58
C CYS A 92 -12.07 -11.47 24.37
N ASP A 93 -11.87 -10.70 25.44
CA ASP A 93 -11.43 -9.31 25.35
C ASP A 93 -10.05 -9.21 24.67
N ASP A 94 -9.12 -10.09 25.02
CA ASP A 94 -7.81 -10.20 24.38
C ASP A 94 -7.93 -10.58 22.89
N SER A 95 -8.88 -11.46 22.54
CA SER A 95 -9.13 -11.85 21.16
C SER A 95 -9.74 -10.71 20.34
N VAL A 96 -10.65 -9.93 20.94
CA VAL A 96 -11.23 -8.74 20.31
C VAL A 96 -10.17 -7.67 20.11
N GLY A 97 -9.35 -7.40 21.14
CA GLY A 97 -8.24 -6.45 21.05
C GLY A 97 -7.27 -6.80 19.91
N ARG A 98 -6.87 -8.07 19.78
CA ARG A 98 -6.02 -8.51 18.67
C ARG A 98 -6.68 -8.38 17.29
N ALA A 99 -7.98 -8.66 17.18
CA ALA A 99 -8.72 -8.51 15.92
C ALA A 99 -8.83 -7.04 15.48
N VAL A 100 -9.07 -6.13 16.44
CA VAL A 100 -9.06 -4.68 16.19
C VAL A 100 -7.68 -4.23 15.72
N THR A 101 -6.61 -4.69 16.36
CA THR A 101 -5.24 -4.40 15.93
C THR A 101 -4.96 -4.93 14.52
N ALA A 102 -5.43 -6.14 14.17
CA ALA A 102 -5.27 -6.69 12.83
C ALA A 102 -6.01 -5.86 11.75
N LEU A 103 -7.21 -5.37 12.06
CA LEU A 103 -7.96 -4.45 11.19
C LEU A 103 -7.26 -3.10 11.04
N GLN A 104 -6.59 -2.61 12.08
CA GLN A 104 -5.78 -1.39 12.00
C GLN A 104 -4.55 -1.58 11.10
N PHE A 105 -3.88 -2.72 11.19
CA PHE A 105 -2.79 -3.06 10.26
C PHE A 105 -3.28 -3.15 8.81
N GLN A 106 -4.48 -3.69 8.60
CA GLN A 106 -5.11 -3.71 7.28
C GLN A 106 -5.29 -2.30 6.72
N ASP A 107 -5.90 -1.41 7.49
CA ASP A 107 -6.16 -0.04 7.04
C ASP A 107 -4.87 0.73 6.73
N MET A 108 -3.85 0.60 7.59
CA MET A 108 -2.53 1.17 7.33
C MET A 108 -1.88 0.62 6.06
N ALA A 109 -1.97 -0.69 5.81
CA ALA A 109 -1.44 -1.30 4.60
C ALA A 109 -2.16 -0.80 3.35
N SER A 110 -3.49 -0.73 3.37
CA SER A 110 -4.30 -0.19 2.27
C SER A 110 -3.96 1.28 1.99
N GLN A 111 -3.75 2.10 3.02
CA GLN A 111 -3.32 3.50 2.85
C GLN A 111 -1.94 3.61 2.19
N VAL A 112 -0.95 2.81 2.61
CA VAL A 112 0.39 2.81 2.01
C VAL A 112 0.35 2.35 0.55
N ILE A 113 -0.45 1.33 0.23
CA ILE A 113 -0.66 0.86 -1.15
C ILE A 113 -1.31 1.96 -1.99
N ALA A 114 -2.32 2.65 -1.46
CA ALA A 114 -2.96 3.76 -2.15
C ALA A 114 -1.97 4.90 -2.48
N HIS A 115 -1.11 5.26 -1.52
CA HIS A 115 -0.05 6.24 -1.76
C HIS A 115 0.98 5.76 -2.79
N ALA A 116 1.41 4.50 -2.71
CA ALA A 116 2.33 3.93 -3.69
C ALA A 116 1.72 3.95 -5.10
N ARG A 117 0.44 3.57 -5.24
CA ARG A 117 -0.30 3.67 -6.51
C ARG A 117 -0.37 5.10 -7.04
N GLN A 118 -0.53 6.11 -6.18
CA GLN A 118 -0.53 7.51 -6.60
C GLN A 118 0.84 7.93 -7.13
N ARG A 119 1.93 7.61 -6.42
CA ARG A 119 3.29 7.94 -6.86
C ARG A 119 3.62 7.32 -8.22
N TRP A 120 3.18 6.09 -8.47
CA TRP A 120 3.41 5.45 -9.77
C TRP A 120 2.59 6.08 -10.89
N ARG A 121 1.37 6.56 -10.62
CA ARG A 121 0.62 7.34 -11.61
C ARG A 121 1.35 8.64 -11.97
N ASP A 122 1.87 9.36 -10.99
CA ASP A 122 2.62 10.60 -11.22
C ASP A 122 3.93 10.33 -12.01
N ALA A 123 4.62 9.22 -11.69
CA ALA A 123 5.81 8.78 -12.42
C ALA A 123 5.48 8.35 -13.87
N GLN A 124 4.34 7.69 -14.08
CA GLN A 124 3.86 7.29 -15.40
C GLN A 124 3.52 8.53 -16.25
N GLU A 125 2.86 9.53 -15.69
CA GLU A 125 2.57 10.81 -16.35
C GLU A 125 3.86 11.52 -16.77
N THR A 126 4.83 11.64 -15.85
CA THR A 126 6.16 12.21 -16.15
C THR A 126 6.89 11.43 -17.25
N SER A 127 6.74 10.09 -17.26
CA SER A 127 7.34 9.22 -18.27
C SER A 127 6.69 9.40 -19.65
N MET A 128 5.38 9.66 -19.72
CA MET A 128 4.70 10.02 -20.97
C MET A 128 5.19 11.37 -21.49
N GLU A 129 5.39 12.36 -20.63
CA GLU A 129 5.94 13.66 -21.02
C GLU A 129 7.40 13.56 -21.52
N LEU A 130 8.21 12.69 -20.91
CA LEU A 130 9.54 12.33 -21.42
C LEU A 130 9.46 11.76 -22.85
N ARG A 131 8.47 10.90 -23.14
CA ARG A 131 8.26 10.34 -24.48
C ARG A 131 7.93 11.43 -25.49
N GLU A 132 7.05 12.36 -25.12
CA GLU A 132 6.67 13.49 -25.98
C GLU A 132 7.85 14.42 -26.24
N MET A 133 8.68 14.70 -25.23
CA MET A 133 9.94 15.46 -25.41
C MET A 133 10.85 14.74 -26.42
N ALA A 134 10.96 13.43 -26.31
CA ALA A 134 11.80 12.64 -27.19
C ALA A 134 11.27 12.62 -28.64
N GLN A 135 9.94 12.64 -28.84
CA GLN A 135 9.32 12.79 -30.16
C GLN A 135 9.60 14.17 -30.76
N ALA A 136 9.55 15.24 -29.96
CA ALA A 136 9.87 16.59 -30.42
C ALA A 136 11.35 16.73 -30.81
N LEU A 137 12.27 16.10 -30.06
CA LEU A 137 13.70 16.02 -30.40
C LEU A 137 13.94 15.29 -31.74
N ASP A 138 13.20 14.21 -32.00
CA ASP A 138 13.25 13.49 -33.28
C ASP A 138 12.76 14.30 -34.47
N GLY A 139 11.71 15.09 -34.26
CA GLY A 139 11.17 16.01 -35.25
C GLY A 139 12.14 17.11 -35.66
N GLY A 140 13.24 17.28 -34.91
CA GLY A 140 14.25 18.29 -35.19
C GLY A 140 13.73 19.72 -35.04
N ASN A 141 12.66 19.91 -34.27
CA ASN A 141 12.06 21.22 -33.99
C ASN A 141 12.44 21.68 -32.56
N PRO A 142 13.43 22.59 -32.42
CA PRO A 142 13.90 23.03 -31.11
C PRO A 142 12.83 23.76 -30.28
N ALA A 143 11.87 24.42 -30.93
CA ALA A 143 10.79 25.13 -30.23
C ALA A 143 9.82 24.15 -29.57
N GLU A 144 9.41 23.10 -30.28
CA GLU A 144 8.58 22.02 -29.72
C GLU A 144 9.31 21.26 -28.61
N ALA A 145 10.60 20.97 -28.80
CA ALA A 145 11.41 20.32 -27.78
C ALA A 145 11.55 21.17 -26.51
N GLY A 146 11.70 22.49 -26.66
CA GLY A 146 11.73 23.44 -25.54
C GLY A 146 10.42 23.46 -24.75
N ILE A 147 9.27 23.52 -25.45
CA ILE A 147 7.94 23.47 -24.81
C ILE A 147 7.73 22.15 -24.05
N ALA A 148 8.11 21.02 -24.65
CA ALA A 148 7.99 19.72 -24.03
C ALA A 148 8.89 19.59 -22.79
N PHE A 149 10.11 20.15 -22.85
CA PHE A 149 11.04 20.21 -21.72
C PHE A 149 10.50 21.06 -20.56
N GLU A 150 9.96 22.25 -20.83
CA GLU A 150 9.37 23.12 -19.80
C GLU A 150 8.18 22.47 -19.09
N ARG A 151 7.38 21.69 -19.82
CA ARG A 151 6.29 20.90 -19.22
C ARG A 151 6.84 19.78 -18.34
N LEU A 152 7.81 19.02 -18.84
CA LEU A 152 8.46 17.95 -18.09
C LEU A 152 9.08 18.47 -16.79
N GLN A 153 9.77 19.62 -16.84
CA GLN A 153 10.33 20.24 -15.64
C GLN A 153 9.25 20.58 -14.61
N ARG A 154 8.16 21.22 -15.03
CA ARG A 154 7.04 21.55 -14.13
C ARG A 154 6.41 20.31 -13.50
N SER A 155 6.23 19.24 -14.27
CA SER A 155 5.68 17.97 -13.78
C SER A 155 6.62 17.30 -12.78
N ALA A 156 7.93 17.27 -13.08
CA ALA A 156 8.94 16.73 -12.18
C ALA A 156 9.02 17.52 -10.86
N ASP A 157 9.00 18.85 -10.91
CA ASP A 157 8.98 19.70 -9.72
C ASP A 157 7.73 19.43 -8.86
N ALA A 158 6.56 19.37 -9.49
CA ALA A 158 5.30 19.04 -8.81
C ALA A 158 5.31 17.63 -8.22
N MET A 159 5.96 16.67 -8.87
CA MET A 159 6.12 15.30 -8.36
C MET A 159 7.01 15.28 -7.09
N VAL A 160 8.10 16.04 -7.08
CA VAL A 160 8.99 16.17 -5.91
C VAL A 160 8.26 16.82 -4.74
N GLU A 161 7.52 17.90 -4.97
CA GLU A 161 6.75 18.57 -3.93
C GLU A 161 5.68 17.65 -3.31
N ARG A 162 4.91 16.95 -4.15
CA ARG A 162 3.87 16.00 -3.70
C ARG A 162 4.47 14.81 -2.95
N GLY A 163 5.64 14.32 -3.37
CA GLY A 163 6.37 13.24 -2.71
C GLY A 163 6.72 13.57 -1.25
N GLY A 164 6.99 14.83 -0.93
CA GLY A 164 7.26 15.30 0.43
C GLY A 164 6.02 15.47 1.32
N GLN A 165 4.82 15.52 0.72
CA GLN A 165 3.57 15.86 1.42
C GLN A 165 2.66 14.66 1.75
N MET A 166 3.12 13.42 1.55
CA MET A 166 2.35 12.21 1.86
C MET A 166 2.81 11.53 3.18
N PRO A 167 2.58 12.13 4.37
CA PRO A 167 2.81 11.44 5.62
C PRO A 167 1.73 10.35 5.80
N VAL A 168 2.17 9.14 6.15
CA VAL A 168 1.26 8.13 6.72
C VAL A 168 0.85 8.65 8.08
N ASN A 169 -0.41 9.08 8.22
CA ASN A 169 -0.91 9.75 9.41
C ASN A 169 -0.98 8.74 10.57
N HIS A 170 0.11 8.63 11.34
CA HIS A 170 0.16 7.91 12.62
C HIS A 170 -0.59 8.73 13.67
N LYS A 171 -1.91 8.86 13.55
CA LYS A 171 -2.73 9.31 14.66
C LYS A 171 -3.12 8.11 15.50
N GLN A 172 -2.43 8.03 16.65
CA GLN A 172 -2.83 7.35 17.88
C GLN A 172 -2.55 5.84 17.96
N PHE A 173 -1.26 5.50 18.05
CA PHE A 173 -0.84 4.39 18.91
C PHE A 173 -1.01 4.83 20.38
N ASP A 174 -2.22 4.69 20.91
CA ASP A 174 -2.43 4.52 22.34
C ASP A 174 -3.04 3.13 22.57
N ALA A 175 -2.26 2.11 22.22
CA ALA A 175 -2.46 0.76 22.73
C ALA A 175 -1.92 0.73 24.18
N GLY A 176 -2.53 1.53 25.05
CA GLY A 176 -2.04 1.82 26.40
C GLY A 176 -3.13 1.98 27.47
N SER A 177 -4.42 1.97 27.13
CA SER A 177 -5.50 2.05 28.13
C SER A 177 -6.30 0.76 28.24
N VAL A 178 -5.59 -0.37 28.43
CA VAL A 178 -6.12 -1.41 29.33
C VAL A 178 -5.61 -1.03 30.71
N GLU A 179 -6.36 -0.18 31.40
CA GLU A 179 -6.19 -0.01 32.84
C GLU A 179 -6.46 -1.38 33.49
N LEU A 180 -5.38 -2.05 33.92
CA LEU A 180 -5.44 -3.12 34.90
C LEU A 180 -5.86 -2.50 36.23
N PHE A 181 -7.17 -2.38 36.44
CA PHE A 181 -7.77 -2.29 37.77
C PHE A 181 -8.66 -3.50 38.01
#